data_AF-A0A346XYC2-F1
#
_entry.id   AF-A0A346XYC2-F1
#
_cell.length_a   1.000
_cell.length_b   1.000
_cell.length_c   1.000
_cell.angle_alpha   90.00
_cell.angle_beta   90.00
_cell.angle_gamma   90.00
#
_symmetry.space_group_name_H-M   'P 1'
#
loop_
_entity.id
_entity.type
_entity.pdbx_description
1 polymer ?
#
loop_
_entity_poly.entity_id
_entity_poly.type
_entity_poly.pdbx_seq_one_letter_code
_entity_poly.pdbx_strand_id
1 'polypeptide(L)'
;MNEPKFTFVEPGRDRRKRKEHLKAVMKHQPGTARAVELANLARDFHENRELNMAMDTARQCLLESEGTVSFLVNAYICHDRDDHAIEDLAMLADLARWLDDDGLQAIVRAMAFERGLGWCGCTDGRERERRIDTLRRRFDDGLANEVDLALI
;
A
#
# COMPACT_ATOMS: atom_id res chain seq x y z
N MET A 1 26.22 5.89 34.81
CA MET A 1 25.29 5.14 33.96
C MET A 1 24.23 6.13 33.48
N ASN A 2 24.22 6.45 32.18
CA ASN A 2 23.21 7.34 31.61
C ASN A 2 22.04 6.48 31.14
N GLU A 3 20.86 6.71 31.72
CA GLU A 3 19.60 6.11 31.25
C GLU A 3 19.33 6.54 29.80
N PRO A 4 18.85 5.63 28.92
CA PRO A 4 18.40 6.03 27.61
C PRO A 4 17.13 6.88 27.76
N LYS A 5 17.25 8.18 27.47
CA LYS A 5 16.09 9.04 27.25
C LYS A 5 15.30 8.50 26.07
N PHE A 6 14.17 7.85 26.33
CA PHE A 6 13.13 7.67 25.34
C PHE A 6 12.61 9.05 24.94
N THR A 7 13.20 9.62 23.89
CA THR A 7 12.60 10.77 23.22
C THR A 7 11.38 10.28 22.48
N PHE A 8 10.22 10.50 23.09
CA PHE A 8 8.95 10.49 22.38
C PHE A 8 9.07 11.48 21.22
N VAL A 9 9.14 10.99 19.99
CA VAL A 9 9.19 11.84 18.80
C VAL A 9 7.78 12.35 18.58
N GLU A 10 7.57 13.66 18.71
CA GLU A 10 6.26 14.26 18.53
C GLU A 10 5.70 13.94 17.12
N PRO A 11 4.44 13.48 17.02
CA PRO A 11 3.80 13.10 15.75
C PRO A 11 3.81 14.20 14.67
N GLY A 12 3.97 15.48 15.07
CA GLY A 12 4.03 16.62 14.16
C GLY A 12 5.40 16.86 13.51
N ARG A 13 6.50 16.40 14.12
CA ARG A 13 7.87 16.61 13.60
C ARG A 13 8.11 15.77 12.35
N ASP A 14 7.45 14.62 12.26
CA ASP A 14 7.55 13.69 11.15
C ASP A 14 6.74 14.16 9.92
N ARG A 15 5.52 14.66 10.15
CA ARG A 15 4.69 15.28 9.10
C ARG A 15 5.38 16.45 8.41
N ARG A 16 6.03 17.34 9.18
CA ARG A 16 6.78 18.47 8.61
C ARG A 16 7.92 17.99 7.72
N LYS A 17 8.69 16.99 8.18
CA LYS A 17 9.79 16.40 7.41
C LYS A 17 9.29 15.75 6.13
N ARG A 18 8.19 14.98 6.15
CA ARG A 18 7.57 14.42 4.94
C ARG A 18 7.18 15.50 3.93
N LYS A 19 6.57 16.59 4.38
CA LYS A 19 6.22 17.72 3.51
C LYS A 19 7.44 18.45 2.96
N GLU A 20 8.50 18.62 3.76
CA GLU A 20 9.77 19.18 3.30
C GLU A 20 10.45 18.27 2.28
N HIS A 21 10.38 16.94 2.49
CA HIS A 21 10.86 15.94 1.55
C HIS A 21 10.09 16.01 0.23
N LEU A 22 8.75 15.98 0.25
CA LEU A 22 7.93 16.14 -0.95
C LEU A 22 8.28 17.43 -1.71
N LYS A 23 8.44 18.56 -1.00
CA LYS A 23 8.87 19.82 -1.62
C LYS A 23 10.25 19.75 -2.26
N ALA A 24 11.16 18.96 -1.73
CA ALA A 24 12.48 18.74 -2.31
C ALA A 24 12.38 17.88 -3.57
N VAL A 25 11.66 16.75 -3.50
CA VAL A 25 11.40 15.85 -4.64
C VAL A 25 10.77 16.61 -5.80
N MET A 26 9.79 17.47 -5.53
CA MET A 26 9.12 18.27 -6.57
C MET A 26 10.00 19.30 -7.29
N LYS A 27 11.21 19.56 -6.78
CA LYS A 27 12.21 20.40 -7.48
C LYS A 27 13.08 19.60 -8.44
N HIS A 28 13.12 18.28 -8.33
CA HIS A 28 13.86 17.42 -9.25
C HIS A 28 13.20 17.43 -10.63
N GLN A 29 14.01 17.16 -11.68
CA GLN A 29 13.49 17.00 -13.03
C GLN A 29 12.47 15.85 -13.08
N PRO A 30 11.35 16.01 -13.79
CA PRO A 30 10.40 14.92 -13.98
C PRO A 30 11.04 13.68 -14.60
N GLY A 31 10.52 12.51 -14.24
CA GLY A 31 10.96 11.23 -14.79
C GLY A 31 11.03 10.11 -13.76
N THR A 32 11.58 8.96 -14.17
CA THR A 32 11.54 7.71 -13.40
C THR A 32 12.04 7.82 -11.96
N ALA A 33 13.16 8.51 -11.73
CA ALA A 33 13.71 8.66 -10.38
C ALA A 33 12.75 9.44 -9.45
N ARG A 34 12.17 10.53 -9.96
CA ARG A 34 11.17 11.31 -9.22
C ARG A 34 9.90 10.50 -8.98
N ALA A 35 9.46 9.72 -9.96
CA ALA A 35 8.29 8.86 -9.84
C ALA A 35 8.44 7.82 -8.73
N VAL A 36 9.61 7.17 -8.63
CA VAL A 36 9.92 6.20 -7.56
C VAL A 36 9.89 6.88 -6.19
N GLU A 37 10.51 8.07 -6.06
CA GLU A 37 10.48 8.84 -4.81
C GLU A 37 9.06 9.25 -4.41
N LEU A 38 8.24 9.70 -5.37
CA LEU A 38 6.83 10.05 -5.14
C LEU A 38 6.00 8.82 -4.73
N ALA A 39 6.22 7.66 -5.34
CA ALA A 39 5.54 6.42 -4.95
C ALA A 39 5.82 6.03 -3.49
N ASN A 40 7.09 6.09 -3.09
CA ASN A 40 7.50 5.82 -1.70
C ASN A 40 6.92 6.85 -0.72
N LEU A 41 6.91 8.14 -1.08
CA LEU A 41 6.28 9.19 -0.27
C LEU A 41 4.77 9.01 -0.16
N ALA A 42 4.10 8.57 -1.22
CA ALA A 42 2.67 8.28 -1.18
C ALA A 42 2.35 7.16 -0.17
N ARG A 43 3.16 6.09 -0.15
CA ARG A 43 3.08 5.04 0.88
C ARG A 43 3.30 5.60 2.28
N ASP A 44 4.37 6.36 2.49
CA ASP A 44 4.71 6.92 3.81
C ASP A 44 3.58 7.84 4.34
N PHE A 45 2.99 8.68 3.48
CA PHE A 45 1.80 9.45 3.86
C PHE A 45 0.60 8.55 4.20
N HIS A 46 0.41 7.45 3.47
CA HIS A 46 -0.70 6.54 3.72
C HIS A 46 -0.54 5.81 5.06
N GLU A 47 0.64 5.27 5.36
CA GLU A 47 0.96 4.63 6.65
C GLU A 47 0.71 5.58 7.82
N ASN A 48 0.97 6.87 7.62
CA ASN A 48 0.74 7.93 8.60
C ASN A 48 -0.68 8.53 8.58
N ARG A 49 -1.62 7.91 7.85
CA ARG A 49 -3.03 8.35 7.70
C ARG A 49 -3.20 9.77 7.17
N GLU A 50 -2.23 10.28 6.41
CA GLU A 50 -2.29 11.56 5.72
C GLU A 50 -2.91 11.39 4.32
N LEU A 51 -4.15 10.90 4.26
CA LEU A 51 -4.78 10.37 3.03
C LEU A 51 -4.78 11.37 1.86
N ASN A 52 -5.08 12.65 2.10
CA ASN A 52 -5.03 13.66 1.04
C ASN A 52 -3.62 13.81 0.44
N MET A 53 -2.59 13.78 1.29
CA MET A 53 -1.21 13.86 0.81
C MET A 53 -0.82 12.58 0.06
N ALA A 54 -1.26 11.41 0.52
CA ALA A 54 -1.02 10.14 -0.16
C ALA A 54 -1.64 10.16 -1.57
N MET A 55 -2.91 10.55 -1.70
CA MET A 55 -3.61 10.67 -2.98
C MET A 55 -2.94 11.67 -3.91
N ASP A 56 -2.67 12.89 -3.44
CA ASP A 56 -2.06 13.94 -4.26
C ASP A 56 -0.66 13.53 -4.74
N THR A 57 0.12 12.90 -3.87
CA THR A 57 1.47 12.42 -4.20
C THR A 57 1.42 11.25 -5.17
N ALA A 58 0.47 10.32 -5.02
CA ALA A 58 0.28 9.22 -5.95
C ALA A 58 -0.19 9.72 -7.33
N ARG A 59 -1.10 10.71 -7.39
CA ARG A 59 -1.48 11.36 -8.66
C ARG A 59 -0.26 11.99 -9.34
N GLN A 60 0.61 12.67 -8.59
CA GLN A 60 1.85 13.23 -9.13
C GLN A 60 2.77 12.13 -9.68
N CYS A 61 2.94 11.02 -8.95
CA CYS A 61 3.71 9.86 -9.41
C CYS A 61 3.18 9.36 -10.77
N LEU A 62 1.87 9.19 -10.91
CA LEU A 62 1.25 8.69 -12.14
C LEU A 62 1.50 9.59 -13.36
N LEU A 63 1.68 10.90 -13.16
CA LEU A 63 1.91 11.88 -14.21
C LEU A 63 3.37 11.98 -14.69
N GLU A 64 4.32 11.32 -14.03
CA GLU A 64 5.76 11.48 -14.31
C GLU A 64 6.24 10.84 -15.61
N SER A 65 5.76 9.63 -15.92
CA SER A 65 6.26 8.82 -17.03
C SER A 65 5.35 7.62 -17.32
N GLU A 66 5.58 6.94 -18.44
CA GLU A 66 4.99 5.61 -18.67
C GLU A 66 5.54 4.60 -17.66
N GLY A 67 4.68 3.68 -17.19
CA GLY A 67 5.06 2.63 -16.23
C GLY A 67 5.00 3.01 -14.75
N THR A 68 4.51 4.20 -14.41
CA THR A 68 4.41 4.73 -13.03
C THR A 68 3.53 3.91 -12.09
N VAL A 69 2.53 3.22 -12.63
CA VAL A 69 1.71 2.24 -11.90
C VAL A 69 2.59 1.18 -11.22
N SER A 70 3.63 0.69 -11.91
CA SER A 70 4.54 -0.31 -11.33
C SER A 70 5.33 0.22 -10.14
N PHE A 71 5.64 1.53 -10.10
CA PHE A 71 6.34 2.14 -8.97
C PHE A 71 5.44 2.25 -7.75
N LEU A 72 4.17 2.60 -7.92
CA LEU A 72 3.18 2.58 -6.83
C LEU A 72 2.99 1.16 -6.29
N VAL A 73 2.85 0.18 -7.17
CA VAL A 73 2.75 -1.23 -6.78
C VAL A 73 3.97 -1.63 -5.95
N ASN A 74 5.18 -1.44 -6.50
CA ASN A 74 6.44 -1.79 -5.83
C ASN A 74 6.62 -1.08 -4.48
N ALA A 75 6.19 0.17 -4.36
CA ALA A 75 6.26 0.90 -3.10
C ALA A 75 5.43 0.20 -2.02
N TYR A 76 4.24 -0.32 -2.33
CA TYR A 76 3.35 -0.96 -1.37
C TYR A 76 3.65 -2.44 -1.13
N ILE A 77 4.20 -3.19 -2.08
CA ILE A 77 4.42 -4.64 -1.94
C ILE A 77 5.82 -5.01 -1.38
N CYS A 78 6.44 -4.13 -0.61
CA CYS A 78 7.82 -4.29 -0.11
C CYS A 78 8.00 -5.52 0.83
N HIS A 79 6.93 -6.15 1.29
CA HIS A 79 6.99 -7.23 2.29
C HIS A 79 6.60 -8.57 1.70
N ASP A 80 7.57 -9.48 1.64
CA ASP A 80 7.40 -10.74 0.93
C ASP A 80 6.64 -11.81 1.72
N ARG A 81 6.41 -11.65 3.04
CA ARG A 81 5.72 -12.66 3.86
C ARG A 81 4.88 -12.01 4.98
N ASP A 82 3.72 -12.64 5.25
CA ASP A 82 2.79 -12.44 6.39
C ASP A 82 1.58 -11.50 6.16
N ASP A 83 0.72 -11.41 7.19
CA ASP A 83 -0.51 -10.60 7.28
C ASP A 83 -0.31 -9.15 6.83
N HIS A 84 0.91 -8.63 6.98
CA HIS A 84 1.30 -7.30 6.50
C HIS A 84 1.16 -7.14 4.99
N ALA A 85 1.38 -8.19 4.19
CA ALA A 85 1.21 -8.12 2.73
C ALA A 85 -0.25 -7.90 2.33
N ILE A 86 -1.19 -8.48 3.09
CA ILE A 86 -2.64 -8.29 2.85
C ILE A 86 -3.07 -6.88 3.23
N GLU A 87 -2.55 -6.35 4.35
CA GLU A 87 -2.81 -4.98 4.76
C GLU A 87 -2.20 -3.96 3.79
N ASP A 88 -0.97 -4.18 3.33
CA ASP A 88 -0.32 -3.34 2.32
C ASP A 88 -1.10 -3.34 0.99
N LEU A 89 -1.58 -4.51 0.55
CA LEU A 89 -2.44 -4.62 -0.64
C LEU A 89 -3.80 -3.95 -0.43
N ALA A 90 -4.38 -4.02 0.77
CA ALA A 90 -5.62 -3.34 1.09
C ALA A 90 -5.45 -1.81 1.06
N MET A 91 -4.33 -1.31 1.59
CA MET A 91 -3.97 0.11 1.47
C MET A 91 -3.80 0.52 0.00
N LEU A 92 -3.13 -0.30 -0.82
CA LEU A 92 -3.01 0.00 -2.25
C LEU A 92 -4.37 -0.05 -2.97
N ALA A 93 -5.28 -0.96 -2.58
CA ALA A 93 -6.63 -1.05 -3.12
C ALA A 93 -7.45 0.20 -2.81
N ASP A 94 -7.40 0.68 -1.57
CA ASP A 94 -8.05 1.92 -1.16
C ASP A 94 -7.52 3.12 -1.94
N LEU A 95 -6.19 3.20 -2.10
CA LEU A 95 -5.57 4.25 -2.91
C LEU A 95 -6.04 4.17 -4.36
N ALA A 96 -6.03 3.00 -4.99
CA ALA A 96 -6.48 2.79 -6.36
C ALA A 96 -7.93 3.24 -6.57
N ARG A 97 -8.80 2.91 -5.60
CA ARG A 97 -10.20 3.34 -5.58
C ARG A 97 -10.35 4.86 -5.44
N TRP A 98 -9.55 5.51 -4.59
CA TRP A 98 -9.61 6.99 -4.46
C TRP A 98 -9.02 7.74 -5.65
N LEU A 99 -8.12 7.09 -6.39
CA LEU A 99 -7.55 7.63 -7.60
C LEU A 99 -8.47 7.47 -8.82
N ASP A 100 -9.50 6.62 -8.73
CA ASP A 100 -10.34 6.16 -9.83
C ASP A 100 -9.50 5.52 -10.96
N ASP A 101 -8.46 4.76 -10.60
CA ASP A 101 -7.54 4.12 -11.57
C ASP A 101 -7.88 2.63 -11.74
N ASP A 102 -8.63 2.33 -12.81
CA ASP A 102 -9.09 0.96 -13.11
C ASP A 102 -7.93 -0.02 -13.34
N GLY A 103 -6.83 0.45 -13.92
CA GLY A 103 -5.64 -0.37 -14.20
C GLY A 103 -4.96 -0.81 -12.91
N LEU A 104 -4.76 0.12 -11.97
CA LEU A 104 -4.22 -0.17 -10.66
C LEU A 104 -5.17 -1.05 -9.85
N GLN A 105 -6.48 -0.80 -9.89
CA GLN A 105 -7.48 -1.65 -9.23
C GLN A 105 -7.41 -3.10 -9.73
N ALA A 106 -7.30 -3.32 -11.05
CA ALA A 106 -7.18 -4.65 -11.63
C ALA A 106 -5.88 -5.36 -11.19
N ILE A 107 -4.75 -4.65 -11.17
CA ILE A 107 -3.46 -5.20 -10.70
C ILE A 107 -3.57 -5.60 -9.23
N VAL A 108 -4.07 -4.71 -8.37
CA VAL A 108 -4.19 -4.98 -6.93
C VAL A 108 -5.12 -6.17 -6.68
N ARG A 109 -6.24 -6.26 -7.39
CA ARG A 109 -7.17 -7.39 -7.27
C ARG A 109 -6.49 -8.71 -7.63
N ALA A 110 -5.76 -8.75 -8.75
CA ALA A 110 -5.04 -9.95 -9.16
C ALA A 110 -3.99 -10.38 -8.13
N MET A 111 -3.22 -9.42 -7.60
CA MET A 111 -2.22 -9.67 -6.57
C MET A 111 -2.84 -10.14 -5.24
N ALA A 112 -3.97 -9.53 -4.84
CA ALA A 112 -4.69 -9.91 -3.63
C ALA A 112 -5.28 -11.32 -3.74
N PHE A 113 -5.71 -11.73 -4.93
CA PHE A 113 -6.14 -13.11 -5.21
C PHE A 113 -4.98 -14.09 -5.04
N GLU A 114 -3.86 -13.88 -5.76
CA GLU A 114 -2.69 -14.77 -5.70
C GLU A 114 -2.11 -14.89 -4.29
N ARG A 115 -1.94 -13.75 -3.60
CA ARG A 115 -1.46 -13.72 -2.21
C ARG A 115 -2.49 -14.31 -1.25
N GLY A 116 -3.78 -14.09 -1.50
CA GLY A 116 -4.90 -14.65 -0.74
C GLY A 116 -4.92 -16.18 -0.78
N LEU A 117 -4.66 -16.80 -1.92
CA LEU A 117 -4.52 -18.25 -2.05
C LEU A 117 -3.39 -18.80 -1.17
N GLY A 118 -2.19 -18.20 -1.26
CA GLY A 118 -1.04 -18.61 -0.46
C GLY A 118 -1.26 -18.40 1.04
N TRP A 119 -1.92 -17.30 1.40
CA TRP A 119 -2.19 -16.94 2.79
C TRP A 119 -3.27 -17.83 3.42
N CYS A 120 -4.38 -18.08 2.73
CA CYS A 120 -5.48 -18.89 3.28
C CYS A 120 -5.22 -20.40 3.15
N GLY A 121 -4.50 -20.84 2.11
CA GLY A 121 -4.27 -22.26 1.82
C GLY A 121 -3.36 -22.99 2.82
N CYS A 122 -2.48 -22.27 3.52
CA CYS A 122 -1.50 -22.84 4.45
C CYS A 122 -2.01 -23.03 5.90
N THR A 123 -3.33 -23.05 6.13
CA THR A 123 -3.92 -22.96 7.48
C THR A 123 -5.04 -23.98 7.74
N ASP A 124 -5.33 -24.21 9.03
CA ASP A 124 -6.46 -25.04 9.45
C ASP A 124 -7.81 -24.40 9.14
N GLY A 125 -8.92 -25.16 9.27
CA GLY A 125 -10.25 -24.69 8.86
C GLY A 125 -10.71 -23.41 9.57
N ARG A 126 -10.43 -23.26 10.88
CA ARG A 126 -10.86 -22.08 11.64
C ARG A 126 -10.02 -20.86 11.29
N GLU A 127 -8.72 -21.03 11.12
CA GLU A 127 -7.83 -19.95 10.69
C GLU A 127 -8.12 -19.52 9.24
N ARG A 128 -8.40 -20.49 8.36
CA ARG A 128 -8.82 -20.22 6.98
C ARG A 128 -10.07 -19.35 6.95
N GLU A 129 -11.12 -19.72 7.68
CA GLU A 129 -12.36 -18.93 7.79
C GLU A 129 -12.06 -17.47 8.21
N ARG A 130 -11.21 -17.27 9.24
CA ARG A 130 -10.82 -15.93 9.71
C ARG A 130 -10.06 -15.12 8.65
N ARG A 131 -9.23 -15.77 7.84
CA ARG A 131 -8.47 -15.12 6.75
C ARG A 131 -9.39 -14.73 5.59
N ILE A 132 -10.31 -15.62 5.20
CA ILE A 132 -11.35 -15.31 4.21
C ILE A 132 -12.22 -14.14 4.67
N ASP A 133 -12.64 -14.12 5.93
CA ASP A 133 -13.37 -12.98 6.51
C ASP A 133 -12.56 -11.67 6.53
N THR A 134 -11.23 -11.77 6.57
CA THR A 134 -10.36 -10.60 6.48
C THR A 134 -10.27 -10.09 5.05
N LEU A 135 -10.12 -10.98 4.06
CA LEU A 135 -10.20 -10.60 2.64
C LEU A 135 -11.52 -9.91 2.32
N ARG A 136 -12.63 -10.45 2.83
CA ARG A 136 -13.97 -9.88 2.65
C ARG A 136 -14.08 -8.45 3.17
N ARG A 137 -13.52 -8.18 4.35
CA ARG A 137 -13.56 -6.85 4.99
C ARG A 137 -12.63 -5.83 4.36
N ARG A 138 -11.49 -6.28 3.82
CA ARG A 138 -10.43 -5.41 3.30
C ARG A 138 -10.56 -5.12 1.82
N PHE A 139 -11.18 -6.02 1.06
CA PHE A 139 -11.37 -5.89 -0.38
C PHE A 139 -12.86 -5.92 -0.71
N ASP A 140 -13.41 -7.11 -1.00
CA ASP A 140 -14.83 -7.32 -1.28
C ASP A 140 -15.23 -8.80 -1.14
N ASP A 141 -16.54 -9.05 -1.15
CA ASP A 141 -17.12 -10.41 -1.13
C ASP A 141 -16.68 -11.25 -2.32
N GLY A 142 -16.52 -10.65 -3.50
CA GLY A 142 -16.13 -11.34 -4.72
C GLY A 142 -14.75 -11.97 -4.60
N LEU A 143 -13.75 -11.18 -4.19
CA LEU A 143 -12.39 -11.68 -3.96
C LEU A 143 -12.37 -12.80 -2.91
N ALA A 144 -13.06 -12.61 -1.79
CA ALA A 144 -13.10 -13.60 -0.71
C ALA A 144 -13.69 -14.93 -1.19
N ASN A 145 -14.79 -14.88 -1.95
CA ASN A 145 -15.44 -16.07 -2.51
C ASN A 145 -14.58 -16.74 -3.59
N GLU A 146 -13.92 -15.95 -4.45
CA GLU A 146 -13.00 -16.48 -5.47
C GLU A 146 -11.85 -17.27 -4.82
N VAL A 147 -11.26 -16.73 -3.74
CA VAL A 147 -10.17 -17.41 -2.99
C VAL A 147 -10.70 -18.66 -2.28
N ASP A 148 -11.85 -18.58 -1.61
CA ASP A 148 -12.42 -19.72 -0.88
C ASP A 148 -12.75 -20.89 -1.81
N LEU A 149 -13.40 -20.61 -2.94
CA LEU A 149 -13.72 -21.62 -3.97
C LEU A 149 -12.48 -22.30 -4.56
N ALA A 150 -11.38 -21.56 -4.72
CA ALA A 150 -10.13 -22.09 -5.26
C ALA A 150 -9.33 -22.98 -4.29
N LEU A 151 -9.72 -23.01 -3.01
CA LEU A 151 -9.05 -23.79 -1.95
C LEU A 151 -9.83 -25.05 -1.53
N ILE A 152 -10.96 -25.34 -2.19
CA ILE A 152 -11.77 -26.55 -2.07
C ILE A 152 -11.25 -27.61 -3.04
#